data_AF-A0A971HNJ2-F1
#
_entry.id   AF-A0A971HNJ2-F1
#
_cell.length_a   1.000
_cell.length_b   1.000
_cell.length_c   1.000
_cell.angle_alpha   90.00
_cell.angle_beta   90.00
_cell.angle_gamma   90.00
#
_symmetry.space_group_name_H-M   'P 1'
#
loop_
_entity.id
_entity.type
_entity.pdbx_description
1 polymer ?
#
loop_
_entity_poly.entity_id
_entity_poly.type
_entity_poly.pdbx_seq_one_letter_code
_entity_poly.pdbx_strand_id
1 'polypeptide(L)'
;MGYDTKKIGFTLVELMVAVVLIALLMGFAWNFYFSGRETMRHTVSQSQIQSDTRIMLDHLEGEMSACYSFNEIDSDAKQFSFYSFTYSNTPLDEILYDITGTPRKTGTDSDSRIMTVRYDYAWQSDGTVTKSRTPGYLYFLRDPIYFEPSTRPEFESYSAYSQRKVLRDIADFEVQGYYQEINPADNSLKIKPLNKSESSKASFIVLRIHTKIDESAGKRDEELDIVTKFYSSYRLAEVANPGSFSTTDSDGKF
;
A
#
# COMPACT_ATOMS: atom_id res chain seq x y z
N MET A 1 -62.65 -42.98 -42.20
CA MET A 1 -62.10 -41.60 -42.18
C MET A 1 -60.61 -41.72 -41.92
N GLY A 2 -59.82 -41.88 -42.99
CA GLY A 2 -58.36 -41.88 -42.91
C GLY A 2 -57.87 -40.49 -43.32
N TYR A 3 -57.16 -39.80 -42.44
CA TYR A 3 -56.46 -38.56 -42.79
C TYR A 3 -55.21 -38.93 -43.59
N ASP A 4 -55.22 -38.62 -44.89
CA ASP A 4 -54.01 -38.67 -45.72
C ASP A 4 -53.01 -37.63 -45.21
N THR A 5 -52.01 -38.09 -44.48
CA THR A 5 -50.84 -37.29 -44.15
C THR A 5 -49.95 -37.24 -45.38
N LYS A 6 -50.05 -36.17 -46.16
CA LYS A 6 -49.10 -35.85 -47.23
C LYS A 6 -47.69 -35.78 -46.61
N LYS A 7 -46.87 -36.79 -46.88
CA LYS A 7 -45.43 -36.75 -46.59
C LYS A 7 -44.80 -35.75 -47.56
N ILE A 8 -44.55 -34.54 -47.08
CA ILE A 8 -43.78 -33.52 -47.80
C ILE A 8 -42.32 -33.99 -47.77
N GLY A 9 -41.82 -34.42 -48.93
CA GLY A 9 -40.43 -34.85 -49.08
C GLY A 9 -39.50 -33.64 -48.97
N PHE A 10 -38.53 -33.72 -48.08
CA PHE A 10 -37.50 -32.70 -47.90
C PHE A 10 -36.50 -32.79 -49.07
N THR A 11 -36.27 -31.69 -49.79
CA THR A 11 -35.35 -31.72 -50.92
C THR A 11 -33.90 -31.68 -50.43
N LEU A 12 -32.99 -32.33 -51.15
CA LEU A 12 -31.57 -32.37 -50.79
C LEU A 12 -30.95 -30.97 -50.73
N VAL A 13 -31.47 -30.03 -51.53
CA VAL A 13 -31.07 -28.62 -51.53
C VAL A 13 -31.47 -27.92 -50.23
N GLU A 14 -32.70 -28.14 -49.73
CA GLU A 14 -33.13 -27.58 -48.43
C GLU A 14 -32.28 -28.11 -47.27
N LEU A 15 -31.86 -29.38 -47.34
CA LEU A 15 -30.92 -29.97 -46.37
C LEU A 15 -29.56 -29.31 -46.40
N MET A 16 -28.99 -29.09 -47.59
CA MET A 16 -27.71 -28.41 -47.72
C MET A 16 -27.76 -26.97 -47.21
N VAL A 17 -28.82 -26.23 -47.55
CA VAL A 17 -29.01 -24.85 -47.06
C VAL A 17 -29.18 -24.83 -45.53
N ALA A 18 -29.96 -25.75 -44.97
CA ALA A 18 -30.13 -25.86 -43.52
C ALA A 18 -28.80 -26.16 -42.80
N VAL A 19 -27.98 -27.08 -43.33
CA VAL A 19 -26.67 -27.40 -42.75
C VAL A 19 -25.72 -26.21 -42.80
N VAL A 20 -25.70 -25.46 -43.90
CA VAL A 20 -24.89 -24.24 -44.02
C VAL A 20 -25.33 -23.16 -43.03
N LEU A 21 -26.64 -22.93 -42.89
CA LEU A 21 -27.18 -21.97 -41.92
C LEU A 21 -26.86 -22.38 -40.47
N ILE A 22 -26.97 -23.66 -40.14
CA ILE A 22 -26.63 -24.19 -38.82
C ILE A 22 -25.12 -24.04 -38.56
N ALA A 23 -24.27 -24.34 -39.54
CA ALA A 23 -22.82 -24.19 -39.41
C ALA A 23 -22.42 -22.72 -39.19
N LEU A 24 -23.04 -21.78 -39.91
CA LEU A 24 -22.85 -20.34 -39.72
C LEU A 24 -23.34 -19.88 -38.35
N LEU A 25 -24.52 -20.34 -37.91
CA LEU A 25 -25.06 -20.03 -36.59
C LEU A 25 -24.17 -20.58 -35.46
N MET A 26 -23.67 -21.81 -35.58
CA MET A 26 -22.74 -22.39 -34.61
C MET A 26 -21.41 -21.62 -34.60
N GLY A 27 -20.88 -21.23 -35.76
CA GLY A 27 -19.67 -20.40 -35.85
C GLY A 27 -19.86 -19.03 -35.21
N PHE A 28 -21.00 -18.39 -35.43
CA PHE A 28 -21.35 -17.11 -34.80
C PHE A 28 -21.52 -17.25 -33.28
N ALA A 29 -22.24 -18.28 -32.83
CA ALA A 29 -22.42 -18.58 -31.41
C ALA A 29 -21.09 -18.90 -30.72
N TRP A 30 -20.19 -19.63 -31.39
CA TRP A 30 -18.85 -19.91 -30.89
C TRP A 30 -18.03 -18.64 -30.75
N ASN A 31 -17.97 -17.80 -31.80
CA ASN A 31 -17.23 -16.54 -31.74
C ASN A 31 -17.77 -15.61 -30.63
N PHE A 32 -19.09 -15.50 -30.51
CA PHE A 32 -19.72 -14.70 -29.46
C PHE A 32 -19.48 -15.26 -28.05
N TYR A 33 -19.53 -16.59 -27.88
CA TYR A 33 -19.29 -17.23 -26.59
C TYR A 33 -17.84 -17.04 -26.11
N PHE A 34 -16.86 -17.24 -27.00
CA PHE A 34 -15.45 -17.06 -26.66
C PHE A 34 -15.11 -15.59 -26.45
N SER A 35 -15.56 -14.70 -27.34
CA SER A 35 -15.37 -13.25 -27.19
C SER A 35 -16.00 -12.74 -25.89
N GLY A 36 -17.22 -13.15 -25.55
CA GLY A 36 -17.91 -12.73 -24.33
C GLY A 36 -17.24 -13.23 -23.05
N ARG A 37 -16.80 -14.51 -23.02
CA ARG A 37 -16.07 -15.06 -21.85
C ARG A 37 -14.72 -14.41 -21.63
N GLU A 38 -14.02 -14.09 -22.71
CA GLU A 38 -12.74 -13.42 -22.63
C GLU A 38 -12.92 -12.00 -22.08
N THR A 39 -13.83 -11.20 -22.65
CA THR A 39 -14.15 -9.86 -22.14
C THR A 39 -14.58 -9.87 -20.66
N MET A 40 -15.45 -10.80 -20.25
CA MET A 40 -15.85 -10.90 -18.84
C MET A 40 -14.67 -11.25 -17.91
N ARG A 41 -13.78 -12.15 -18.33
CA ARG A 41 -12.59 -12.50 -17.52
C ARG A 41 -11.67 -11.29 -17.34
N HIS A 42 -11.50 -10.49 -18.39
CA HIS A 42 -10.68 -9.27 -18.35
C HIS A 42 -11.28 -8.23 -17.41
N THR A 43 -12.57 -7.90 -17.56
CA THR A 43 -13.25 -6.94 -16.67
C THR A 43 -13.21 -7.37 -15.20
N VAL A 44 -13.35 -8.67 -14.92
CA VAL A 44 -13.25 -9.18 -13.55
C VAL A 44 -11.83 -9.04 -13.00
N SER A 45 -10.80 -9.36 -13.80
CA SER A 45 -9.40 -9.20 -13.39
C SER A 45 -9.04 -7.75 -13.10
N GLN A 46 -9.51 -6.83 -13.95
CA GLN A 46 -9.29 -5.39 -13.79
C GLN A 46 -9.95 -4.85 -12.53
N SER A 47 -11.23 -5.19 -12.32
CA SER A 47 -11.97 -4.80 -11.11
C SER A 47 -11.29 -5.34 -9.85
N GLN A 48 -10.68 -6.52 -9.92
CA GLN A 48 -9.99 -7.11 -8.79
C GLN A 48 -8.69 -6.35 -8.46
N ILE A 49 -7.85 -6.03 -9.44
CA ILE A 49 -6.60 -5.28 -9.23
C ILE A 49 -6.89 -3.88 -8.68
N GLN A 50 -7.90 -3.19 -9.21
CA GLN A 50 -8.31 -1.87 -8.70
C GLN A 50 -8.83 -1.96 -7.25
N SER A 51 -9.62 -3.00 -6.96
CA SER A 51 -10.11 -3.25 -5.60
C SER A 51 -8.97 -3.55 -4.63
N ASP A 52 -8.03 -4.43 -5.01
CA ASP A 52 -6.89 -4.80 -4.17
C ASP A 52 -5.97 -3.60 -3.92
N THR A 53 -5.72 -2.78 -4.96
CA THR A 53 -4.94 -1.54 -4.85
C THR A 53 -5.61 -0.56 -3.90
N ARG A 54 -6.92 -0.36 -4.03
CA ARG A 54 -7.67 0.51 -3.12
C ARG A 54 -7.63 0.02 -1.67
N ILE A 55 -7.88 -1.27 -1.43
CA ILE A 55 -7.83 -1.85 -0.08
C ILE A 55 -6.44 -1.67 0.55
N MET A 56 -5.38 -1.84 -0.24
CA MET A 56 -4.01 -1.60 0.22
C MET A 56 -3.78 -0.14 0.57
N LEU A 57 -4.19 0.80 -0.29
CA LEU A 57 -4.04 2.24 -0.05
C LEU A 57 -4.84 2.69 1.18
N ASP A 58 -6.08 2.23 1.35
CA ASP A 58 -6.93 2.55 2.51
C ASP A 58 -6.30 2.02 3.82
N HIS A 59 -5.77 0.80 3.81
CA HIS A 59 -5.04 0.26 4.96
C HIS A 59 -3.74 1.04 5.24
N LEU A 60 -2.99 1.39 4.20
CA LEU A 60 -1.77 2.17 4.32
C LEU A 60 -2.07 3.58 4.86
N GLU A 61 -3.16 4.21 4.44
CA GLU A 61 -3.60 5.51 4.97
C GLU A 61 -3.90 5.42 6.47
N GLY A 62 -4.65 4.40 6.89
CA GLY A 62 -4.92 4.14 8.29
C GLY A 62 -3.64 3.97 9.11
N GLU A 63 -2.66 3.23 8.60
CA GLU A 63 -1.37 3.03 9.26
C GLU A 63 -0.49 4.29 9.26
N MET A 64 -0.52 5.06 8.18
CA MET A 64 0.21 6.32 8.05
C MET A 64 -0.34 7.42 8.95
N SER A 65 -1.65 7.40 9.25
CA SER A 65 -2.25 8.32 10.21
C SER A 65 -1.63 8.23 11.61
N ALA A 66 -1.18 7.02 11.99
CA ALA A 66 -0.49 6.73 13.25
C ALA A 66 1.04 6.63 13.10
N CYS A 67 1.58 7.00 11.93
CA CYS A 67 3.01 6.96 11.65
C CYS A 67 3.74 8.05 12.44
N TYR A 68 4.61 7.62 13.35
CA TYR A 68 5.49 8.49 14.12
C TYR A 68 6.70 8.94 13.29
N SER A 69 7.46 8.00 12.77
CA SER A 69 8.67 8.26 11.99
C SER A 69 8.90 7.18 10.97
N PHE A 70 9.40 7.57 9.81
CA PHE A 70 9.94 6.64 8.83
C PHE A 70 11.26 6.08 9.34
N ASN A 71 11.45 4.77 9.14
CA ASN A 71 12.65 4.05 9.52
C ASN A 71 13.59 3.94 8.31
N GLU A 72 13.06 3.48 7.18
CA GLU A 72 13.79 3.33 5.94
C GLU A 72 12.89 3.72 4.77
N ILE A 73 13.40 4.50 3.85
CA ILE A 73 12.78 4.80 2.55
C ILE A 73 13.87 4.60 1.52
N ASP A 74 13.75 3.54 0.73
CA ASP A 74 14.72 3.17 -0.28
C ASP A 74 14.03 3.08 -1.64
N SER A 75 14.26 4.11 -2.45
CA SER A 75 13.72 4.24 -3.80
C SER A 75 14.31 3.22 -4.76
N ASP A 76 15.58 2.83 -4.58
CA ASP A 76 16.27 1.89 -5.45
C ASP A 76 15.82 0.44 -5.17
N ALA A 77 15.72 0.08 -3.89
CA ALA A 77 15.20 -1.21 -3.46
C ALA A 77 13.67 -1.29 -3.43
N LYS A 78 12.96 -0.19 -3.76
CA LYS A 78 11.49 -0.11 -3.79
C LYS A 78 10.84 -0.60 -2.50
N GLN A 79 11.40 -0.16 -1.37
CA GLN A 79 10.95 -0.55 -0.05
C GLN A 79 10.86 0.65 0.87
N PHE A 80 9.93 0.59 1.81
CA PHE A 80 9.86 1.54 2.89
C PHE A 80 9.37 0.89 4.18
N SER A 81 9.81 1.42 5.30
CA SER A 81 9.39 1.01 6.63
C SER A 81 9.17 2.21 7.54
N PHE A 82 8.24 2.08 8.46
CA PHE A 82 7.88 3.14 9.39
C PHE A 82 7.39 2.56 10.72
N TYR A 83 7.48 3.38 11.76
CA TYR A 83 6.98 3.07 13.09
C TYR A 83 5.60 3.69 13.27
N SER A 84 4.62 2.86 13.60
CA SER A 84 3.26 3.26 13.94
C SER A 84 3.02 3.08 15.44
N PHE A 85 2.34 4.03 16.06
CA PHE A 85 1.83 3.84 17.42
C PHE A 85 0.78 2.72 17.46
N THR A 86 0.72 1.99 18.57
CA THR A 86 -0.44 1.16 18.94
C THR A 86 -1.56 2.05 19.52
N TYR A 87 -2.81 1.61 19.54
CA TYR A 87 -4.00 2.34 20.06
C TYR A 87 -3.84 3.00 21.46
N SER A 88 -2.79 2.68 22.22
CA SER A 88 -2.38 3.52 23.34
C SER A 88 -1.73 4.80 22.80
N ASN A 89 -2.49 5.88 22.73
CA ASN A 89 -1.93 7.23 22.70
C ASN A 89 -1.18 7.44 24.02
N THR A 90 0.05 6.92 24.13
CA THR A 90 0.91 7.22 25.27
C THR A 90 1.13 8.72 25.21
N PRO A 91 0.61 9.49 26.18
CA PRO A 91 0.80 10.93 26.18
C PRO A 91 2.29 11.21 26.24
N LEU A 92 2.67 12.28 25.57
CA LEU A 92 4.07 12.64 25.38
C LEU A 92 4.78 12.95 26.71
N ASP A 93 4.01 13.26 27.75
CA ASP A 93 4.51 13.43 29.11
C ASP A 93 4.99 12.11 29.73
N GLU A 94 4.32 10.98 29.47
CA GLU A 94 4.76 9.66 29.95
C GLU A 94 6.03 9.17 29.23
N ILE A 95 6.24 9.71 28.04
CA ILE A 95 7.36 9.45 27.16
C ILE A 95 8.58 10.24 27.66
N LEU A 96 8.44 11.55 27.86
CA LEU A 96 9.56 12.43 28.24
C LEU A 96 9.84 12.49 29.73
N TYR A 97 8.84 12.27 30.57
CA TYR A 97 8.97 12.37 32.03
C TYR A 97 8.71 11.02 32.70
N ASP A 98 9.25 10.86 33.89
CA ASP A 98 8.87 9.77 34.78
C ASP A 98 7.60 10.13 35.58
N ILE A 99 7.10 9.20 36.38
CA ILE A 99 5.92 9.39 37.23
C ILE A 99 6.09 10.49 38.30
N THR A 100 7.32 10.99 38.49
CA THR A 100 7.65 12.07 39.43
C THR A 100 7.76 13.43 38.73
N GLY A 101 7.58 13.48 37.41
CA GLY A 101 7.76 14.69 36.61
C GLY A 101 9.23 15.03 36.32
N THR A 102 10.15 14.09 36.57
CA THR A 102 11.57 14.26 36.24
C THR A 102 11.79 13.91 34.77
N PRO A 103 12.49 14.75 33.98
CA PRO A 103 12.78 14.43 32.59
C PRO A 103 13.64 13.18 32.51
N ARG A 104 13.28 12.27 31.60
CA ARG A 104 14.02 11.05 31.33
C ARG A 104 15.31 11.40 30.59
N LYS A 105 16.36 10.62 30.85
CA LYS A 105 17.66 10.79 30.20
C LYS A 105 17.54 10.58 28.69
N THR A 106 18.27 11.38 27.92
CA THR A 106 18.44 11.22 26.47
C THR A 106 19.82 10.65 26.14
N GLY A 107 19.96 10.07 24.95
CA GLY A 107 21.21 9.45 24.50
C GLY A 107 21.18 7.92 24.56
N THR A 108 22.33 7.29 24.32
CA THR A 108 22.47 5.83 24.14
C THR A 108 21.93 5.01 25.31
N ASP A 109 21.97 5.57 26.52
CA ASP A 109 21.61 4.90 27.77
C ASP A 109 20.17 5.18 28.20
N SER A 110 19.35 5.78 27.33
CA SER A 110 17.93 6.02 27.66
C SER A 110 17.15 4.72 27.67
N ASP A 111 16.42 4.45 28.75
CA ASP A 111 15.50 3.29 28.84
C ASP A 111 14.05 3.66 28.47
N SER A 112 13.85 4.89 28.01
CA SER A 112 12.54 5.39 27.61
C SER A 112 12.10 4.71 26.33
N ARG A 113 10.97 4.00 26.42
CA ARG A 113 10.44 3.19 25.32
C ARG A 113 8.94 3.30 25.22
N ILE A 114 8.45 3.15 24.00
CA ILE A 114 7.03 3.15 23.68
C ILE A 114 6.66 1.87 22.93
N MET A 115 5.44 1.41 23.09
CA MET A 115 4.92 0.30 22.30
C MET A 115 4.60 0.80 20.89
N THR A 116 5.18 0.15 19.89
CA THR A 116 4.98 0.50 18.48
C THR A 116 4.90 -0.76 17.63
N VAL A 117 4.44 -0.56 16.41
CA VAL A 117 4.46 -1.56 15.36
C VAL A 117 5.30 -1.02 14.21
N ARG A 118 6.34 -1.77 13.83
CA ARG A 118 7.06 -1.52 12.60
C ARG A 118 6.32 -2.19 11.44
N TYR A 119 5.97 -1.40 10.45
CA TYR A 119 5.47 -1.88 9.17
C TYR A 119 6.58 -1.79 8.14
N ASP A 120 6.81 -2.88 7.42
CA ASP A 120 7.73 -2.87 6.28
C ASP A 120 6.97 -3.27 5.01
N TYR A 121 7.13 -2.47 3.96
CA TYR A 121 6.57 -2.68 2.64
C TYR A 121 7.72 -2.84 1.65
N ALA A 122 7.70 -3.92 0.87
CA ALA A 122 8.74 -4.20 -0.11
C ALA A 122 8.13 -4.79 -1.38
N TRP A 123 8.51 -4.20 -2.53
CA TRP A 123 8.24 -4.79 -3.83
C TRP A 123 9.20 -5.95 -4.10
N GLN A 124 8.66 -7.02 -4.66
CA GLN A 124 9.37 -8.23 -5.02
C GLN A 124 9.49 -8.30 -6.55
N SER A 125 10.56 -8.93 -7.04
CA SER A 125 10.79 -9.09 -8.48
C SER A 125 9.73 -9.94 -9.19
N ASP A 126 8.88 -10.65 -8.44
CA ASP A 126 7.73 -11.40 -8.97
C ASP A 126 6.50 -10.51 -9.23
N GLY A 127 6.64 -9.18 -9.08
CA GLY A 127 5.54 -8.22 -9.26
C GLY A 127 4.57 -8.18 -8.08
N THR A 128 4.94 -8.73 -6.92
CA THR A 128 4.12 -8.65 -5.70
C THR A 128 4.66 -7.64 -4.71
N VAL A 129 3.75 -7.00 -3.96
CA VAL A 129 4.13 -6.16 -2.82
C VAL A 129 3.86 -6.96 -1.55
N THR A 130 4.88 -7.07 -0.72
CA THR A 130 4.84 -7.73 0.57
C THR A 130 4.77 -6.71 1.68
N LYS A 131 4.02 -7.05 2.72
CA LYS A 131 3.91 -6.30 3.95
C LYS A 131 4.30 -7.20 5.12
N SER A 132 5.17 -6.71 5.99
CA SER A 132 5.47 -7.33 7.28
C SER A 132 5.02 -6.43 8.41
N ARG A 133 4.67 -7.07 9.53
CA ARG A 133 4.29 -6.36 10.76
C ARG A 133 5.10 -6.92 11.92
N THR A 134 5.89 -6.06 12.54
CA THR A 134 6.74 -6.41 13.68
C THR A 134 6.39 -5.53 14.88
N PRO A 135 5.66 -6.05 15.87
CA PRO A 135 5.44 -5.34 17.13
C PRO A 135 6.72 -5.30 17.99
N GLY A 136 6.87 -4.24 18.78
CA GLY A 136 8.03 -4.09 19.63
C GLY A 136 8.05 -2.80 20.43
N TYR A 137 9.16 -2.57 21.12
CA TYR A 137 9.42 -1.33 21.82
C TYR A 137 10.34 -0.44 20.99
N LEU A 138 9.95 0.83 20.82
CA LEU A 138 10.78 1.85 20.21
C LEU A 138 11.42 2.70 21.31
N TYR A 139 12.75 2.70 21.35
CA TYR A 139 13.56 3.54 22.22
C TYR A 139 13.82 4.87 21.50
N PHE A 140 12.89 5.80 21.69
CA PHE A 140 12.80 7.03 20.90
C PHE A 140 13.74 8.16 21.39
N LEU A 141 14.21 8.13 22.65
CA LEU A 141 15.23 9.07 23.17
C LEU A 141 16.67 8.61 22.95
N ARG A 142 16.86 7.41 22.38
CA ARG A 142 18.18 6.95 21.99
C ARG A 142 18.56 7.58 20.66
N ASP A 143 19.81 8.01 20.55
CA ASP A 143 20.42 8.44 19.29
C ASP A 143 21.54 7.46 18.92
N PRO A 144 21.39 6.62 17.88
CA PRO A 144 20.22 6.53 17.00
C PRO A 144 19.03 5.82 17.66
N ILE A 145 17.82 6.08 17.13
CA ILE A 145 16.59 5.42 17.55
C ILE A 145 16.76 3.90 17.42
N TYR A 146 16.38 3.16 18.46
CA TYR A 146 16.52 1.70 18.51
C TYR A 146 15.16 1.03 18.65
N PHE A 147 14.92 -0.01 17.85
CA PHE A 147 13.69 -0.80 17.90
C PHE A 147 14.00 -2.22 18.37
N GLU A 148 13.30 -2.67 19.41
CA GLU A 148 13.40 -4.01 19.97
C GLU A 148 12.12 -4.81 19.66
N PRO A 149 12.16 -5.78 18.73
CA PRO A 149 11.03 -6.66 18.46
C PRO A 149 10.61 -7.43 19.71
N SER A 150 9.31 -7.57 19.93
CA SER A 150 8.77 -8.24 21.13
C SER A 150 7.56 -9.10 20.81
N THR A 151 7.50 -10.28 21.41
CA THR A 151 6.35 -11.21 21.33
C THR A 151 5.57 -11.27 22.65
N ARG A 152 5.68 -10.22 23.48
CA ARG A 152 4.99 -10.19 24.77
C ARG A 152 3.46 -10.20 24.60
N PRO A 153 2.71 -10.68 25.61
CA PRO A 153 1.25 -10.74 25.57
C PRO A 153 0.57 -9.39 25.26
N GLU A 154 1.20 -8.28 25.68
CA GLU A 154 0.77 -6.90 25.42
C GLU A 154 0.64 -6.60 23.90
N PHE A 155 1.34 -7.35 23.06
CA PHE A 155 1.32 -7.23 21.61
C PHE A 155 0.48 -8.31 20.91
N GLU A 156 -0.27 -9.15 21.62
CA GLU A 156 -1.09 -10.23 21.02
C GLU A 156 -2.07 -9.71 19.96
N SER A 157 -2.70 -8.55 20.20
CA SER A 157 -3.57 -7.87 19.24
C SER A 157 -2.85 -7.40 17.97
N TYR A 158 -1.52 -7.30 18.02
CA TYR A 158 -0.64 -6.90 16.92
C TYR A 158 0.29 -8.02 16.49
N SER A 159 -0.18 -9.28 16.61
CA SER A 159 0.58 -10.48 16.27
C SER A 159 1.48 -10.28 15.06
N ALA A 160 2.76 -10.58 15.26
CA ALA A 160 3.74 -10.48 14.21
C ALA A 160 3.33 -11.40 13.07
N TYR A 161 3.41 -10.90 11.84
CA TYR A 161 3.38 -11.78 10.67
C TYR A 161 4.56 -11.42 9.79
N SER A 162 5.29 -12.47 9.42
CA SER A 162 6.57 -12.32 8.75
C SER A 162 6.39 -11.65 7.39
N GLN A 163 5.46 -12.13 6.55
CA GLN A 163 5.16 -11.51 5.25
C GLN A 163 3.75 -11.87 4.78
N ARG A 164 2.95 -10.86 4.44
CA ARG A 164 1.67 -11.00 3.74
C ARG A 164 1.76 -10.31 2.38
N LYS A 165 1.36 -11.02 1.32
CA LYS A 165 1.19 -10.40 0.00
C LYS A 165 -0.03 -9.48 0.03
N VAL A 166 0.18 -8.20 -0.24
CA VAL A 166 -0.87 -7.16 -0.23
C VAL A 166 -1.27 -6.72 -1.63
N LEU A 167 -0.35 -6.80 -2.60
CA LEU A 167 -0.63 -6.54 -4.01
C LEU A 167 0.04 -7.60 -4.89
N ARG A 168 -0.52 -7.79 -6.08
CA ARG A 168 -0.05 -8.73 -7.10
C ARG A 168 -0.09 -8.05 -8.47
N ASP A 169 0.66 -8.60 -9.41
CA ASP A 169 0.66 -8.16 -10.82
C ASP A 169 1.02 -6.68 -10.98
N ILE A 170 1.95 -6.21 -10.14
CA ILE A 170 2.48 -4.85 -10.14
C ILE A 170 3.74 -4.80 -11.00
N ALA A 171 3.72 -3.95 -12.01
CA ALA A 171 4.86 -3.73 -12.91
C ALA A 171 5.90 -2.80 -12.29
N ASP A 172 5.44 -1.77 -11.59
CA ASP A 172 6.31 -0.83 -10.91
C ASP A 172 5.75 -0.35 -9.57
N PHE A 173 6.67 -0.13 -8.63
CA PHE A 173 6.39 0.31 -7.28
C PHE A 173 7.46 1.32 -6.88
N GLU A 174 7.21 2.61 -7.18
CA GLU A 174 8.16 3.67 -6.86
C GLU A 174 7.79 4.29 -5.52
N VAL A 175 8.78 4.45 -4.63
CA VAL A 175 8.62 5.15 -3.37
C VAL A 175 9.68 6.24 -3.24
N GLN A 176 9.27 7.44 -2.84
CA GLN A 176 10.19 8.55 -2.63
C GLN A 176 9.79 9.33 -1.37
N GLY A 177 10.76 9.51 -0.46
CA GLY A 177 10.62 10.33 0.74
C GLY A 177 10.88 11.79 0.46
N TYR A 178 10.13 12.66 1.15
CA TYR A 178 10.27 14.10 1.05
C TYR A 178 10.26 14.77 2.43
N TYR A 179 11.08 15.81 2.56
CA TYR A 179 11.05 16.75 3.67
C TYR A 179 10.32 18.02 3.27
N GLN A 180 9.44 18.50 4.14
CA GLN A 180 8.78 19.78 3.98
C GLN A 180 9.43 20.80 4.92
N GLU A 181 9.84 21.94 4.37
CA GLU A 181 10.38 23.07 5.11
C GLU A 181 9.41 24.25 4.98
N ILE A 182 8.93 24.76 6.12
CA ILE A 182 8.03 25.91 6.17
C ILE A 182 8.87 27.13 6.53
N ASN A 183 8.87 28.14 5.65
CA ASN A 183 9.49 29.43 5.98
C ASN A 183 8.44 30.34 6.64
N PRO A 184 8.52 30.60 7.95
CA PRO A 184 7.52 31.38 8.66
C PRO A 184 7.47 32.86 8.24
N ALA A 185 8.56 33.40 7.67
CA ALA A 185 8.62 34.80 7.26
C ALA A 185 7.72 35.11 6.05
N ASP A 186 7.67 34.18 5.08
CA ASP A 186 6.95 34.36 3.81
C ASP A 186 5.81 33.36 3.62
N ASN A 187 5.54 32.51 4.62
CA ASN A 187 4.60 31.40 4.56
C ASN A 187 4.82 30.47 3.34
N SER A 188 6.06 30.38 2.85
CA SER A 188 6.41 29.60 1.66
C SER A 188 6.77 28.17 2.02
N LEU A 189 6.33 27.20 1.21
CA LEU A 189 6.64 25.78 1.36
C LEU A 189 7.77 25.36 0.42
N LYS A 190 8.83 24.77 0.96
CA LYS A 190 9.89 24.11 0.17
C LYS A 190 9.83 22.61 0.41
N ILE A 191 9.76 21.84 -0.67
CA ILE A 191 9.75 20.38 -0.62
C ILE A 191 11.09 19.89 -1.17
N LYS A 192 11.79 19.06 -0.42
CA LYS A 192 13.08 18.47 -0.83
C LYS A 192 12.98 16.94 -0.84
N PRO A 193 13.38 16.26 -1.94
CA PRO A 193 13.50 14.81 -1.93
C PRO A 193 14.61 14.39 -0.97
N LEU A 194 14.43 13.24 -0.33
CA LEU A 194 15.37 12.68 0.63
C LEU A 194 16.03 11.43 0.08
N ASN A 195 17.28 11.22 0.48
CA ASN A 195 18.00 9.96 0.27
C ASN A 195 17.71 8.98 1.40
N LYS A 196 18.06 7.70 1.19
CA LYS A 196 17.90 6.63 2.17
C LYS A 196 18.46 6.97 3.56
N SER A 197 19.62 7.61 3.64
CA SER A 197 20.25 8.00 4.92
C SER A 197 19.45 9.04 5.72
N GLU A 198 18.53 9.76 5.07
CA GLU A 198 17.73 10.81 5.68
C GLU A 198 16.27 10.40 5.87
N SER A 199 15.98 9.11 5.76
CA SER A 199 14.62 8.55 5.88
C SER A 199 13.90 9.02 7.13
N SER A 200 14.59 9.11 8.27
CA SER A 200 14.02 9.55 9.55
C SER A 200 13.52 11.00 9.55
N LYS A 201 14.01 11.83 8.63
CA LYS A 201 13.58 13.24 8.48
C LYS A 201 12.37 13.39 7.55
N ALA A 202 11.90 12.33 6.90
CA ALA A 202 10.80 12.43 5.96
C ALA A 202 9.51 12.89 6.64
N SER A 203 8.85 13.90 6.05
CA SER A 203 7.55 14.39 6.49
C SER A 203 6.41 13.61 5.80
N PHE A 204 6.64 13.21 4.54
CA PHE A 204 5.71 12.41 3.75
C PHE A 204 6.46 11.55 2.73
N ILE A 205 5.77 10.52 2.24
CA ILE A 205 6.21 9.72 1.11
C ILE A 205 5.26 9.92 -0.08
N VAL A 206 5.80 9.78 -1.28
CA VAL A 206 5.03 9.61 -2.51
C VAL A 206 5.19 8.18 -2.94
N LEU A 207 4.06 7.51 -3.15
CA LEU A 207 3.98 6.15 -3.64
C LEU A 207 3.37 6.17 -5.05
N ARG A 208 4.05 5.55 -6.01
CA ARG A 208 3.51 5.30 -7.34
C ARG A 208 3.39 3.80 -7.57
N ILE A 209 2.19 3.36 -7.92
CA ILE A 209 1.88 1.97 -8.23
C ILE A 209 1.50 1.92 -9.69
N HIS A 210 2.30 1.21 -10.48
CA HIS A 210 2.01 0.93 -11.88
C HIS A 210 1.70 -0.56 -12.02
N THR A 211 0.49 -0.90 -12.46
CA THR A 211 0.13 -2.28 -12.81
C THR A 211 0.21 -2.46 -14.32
N LYS A 212 0.88 -3.52 -14.78
CA LYS A 212 0.90 -3.90 -16.18
C LYS A 212 0.32 -5.30 -16.32
N ILE A 213 -0.79 -5.40 -17.03
CA ILE A 213 -1.29 -6.69 -17.51
C ILE A 213 -0.78 -6.82 -18.95
N ASP A 214 0.23 -7.65 -19.17
CA ASP A 214 0.69 -7.96 -20.53
C ASP A 214 -0.42 -8.70 -21.28
N GLU A 215 -1.09 -8.01 -22.20
CA GLU A 215 -2.04 -8.63 -23.11
C GLU A 215 -1.29 -9.33 -24.25
N SER A 216 -1.85 -10.45 -24.74
CA SER A 216 -1.35 -11.12 -25.95
C SER A 216 -1.40 -10.17 -27.16
N ALA A 217 -0.41 -10.30 -28.06
CA ALA A 217 -0.20 -9.45 -29.24
C ALA A 217 -1.49 -9.02 -29.96
N GLY A 218 -1.85 -7.74 -29.86
CA GLY A 218 -2.92 -7.11 -30.64
C GLY A 218 -4.08 -6.50 -29.83
N LYS A 219 -4.04 -6.55 -28.50
CA LYS A 219 -4.98 -5.83 -27.62
C LYS A 219 -4.28 -4.66 -26.90
N ARG A 220 -5.06 -3.79 -26.26
CA ARG A 220 -4.64 -2.47 -25.79
C ARG A 220 -4.16 -2.62 -24.35
N ASP A 221 -2.84 -2.51 -24.15
CA ASP A 221 -2.21 -2.58 -22.83
C ASP A 221 -3.00 -1.78 -21.78
N GLU A 222 -3.53 -2.48 -20.77
CA GLU A 222 -4.28 -1.88 -19.69
C GLU A 222 -3.31 -1.50 -18.56
N GLU A 223 -2.98 -0.22 -18.52
CA GLU A 223 -2.09 0.38 -17.51
C GLU A 223 -2.91 1.12 -16.45
N LEU A 224 -2.73 0.75 -15.18
CA LEU A 224 -3.21 1.53 -14.04
C LEU A 224 -1.98 2.17 -13.38
N ASP A 225 -1.94 3.49 -13.39
CA ASP A 225 -0.89 4.28 -12.74
C ASP A 225 -1.53 5.15 -11.65
N ILE A 226 -1.26 4.81 -10.39
CA ILE A 226 -1.78 5.54 -9.22
C ILE A 226 -0.61 6.17 -8.50
N VAL A 227 -0.71 7.49 -8.28
CA VAL A 227 0.23 8.26 -7.46
C VAL A 227 -0.50 8.76 -6.22
N THR A 228 0.00 8.43 -5.03
CA THR A 228 -0.59 8.84 -3.75
C THR A 228 0.47 9.39 -2.80
N LYS A 229 0.09 10.38 -2.00
CA LYS A 229 0.96 11.00 -1.00
C LYS A 229 0.48 10.61 0.40
N PHE A 230 1.38 10.14 1.23
CA PHE A 230 1.09 9.76 2.61
C PHE A 230 1.90 10.62 3.57
N TYR A 231 1.20 11.39 4.40
CA TYR A 231 1.79 12.27 5.40
C TYR A 231 1.87 11.55 6.74
N SER A 232 2.98 11.73 7.45
CA SER A 232 3.02 11.46 8.89
C SER A 232 2.39 12.67 9.60
N SER A 233 1.29 12.42 10.32
CA SER A 233 0.58 13.44 11.10
C SER A 233 1.50 14.11 12.12
N TYR A 234 2.32 13.31 12.80
CA TYR A 234 3.28 13.76 13.81
C TYR A 234 4.41 14.60 13.21
N ARG A 235 5.06 14.12 12.14
CA ARG A 235 6.14 14.89 11.48
C ARG A 235 5.65 16.18 10.85
N LEU A 236 4.44 16.18 10.28
CA LEU A 236 3.86 17.39 9.73
C LEU A 236 3.59 18.44 10.82
N ALA A 237 3.10 18.00 11.99
CA ALA A 237 2.86 18.88 13.13
C ALA A 237 4.17 19.48 13.68
N GLU A 238 5.23 18.67 13.80
CA GLU A 238 6.58 19.12 14.19
C GLU A 238 7.11 20.18 13.22
N VAL A 239 6.99 19.94 11.92
CA VAL A 239 7.44 20.86 10.87
C VAL A 239 6.62 22.17 10.85
N ALA A 240 5.31 22.10 11.11
CA ALA A 240 4.41 23.25 11.13
C ALA A 240 4.61 24.15 12.34
N ASN A 241 4.98 23.60 13.48
CA ASN A 241 5.12 24.34 14.74
C ASN A 241 6.46 24.05 15.42
N PRO A 242 7.61 24.39 14.77
CA PRO A 242 8.92 24.16 15.36
C PRO A 242 9.03 24.96 16.67
N GLY A 243 9.18 24.26 17.79
CA GLY A 243 9.37 24.85 19.12
C GLY A 243 8.11 25.42 19.82
N SER A 244 6.95 25.51 19.16
CA SER A 244 5.69 25.96 19.83
C SER A 244 4.91 24.80 20.44
N PHE A 245 5.12 23.58 19.93
CA PHE A 245 4.86 22.32 20.64
C PHE A 245 6.21 21.77 21.12
N SER A 246 6.72 22.29 22.23
CA SER A 246 7.94 21.77 22.87
C SER A 246 7.62 20.45 23.56
N THR A 247 7.55 19.37 22.77
CA THR A 247 7.40 18.00 23.28
C THR A 247 8.12 16.95 22.41
N THR A 248 8.83 17.36 21.36
CA THR A 248 9.58 16.45 20.44
C THR A 248 10.84 17.13 19.94
N ASP A 249 11.66 17.68 20.85
CA ASP A 249 13.06 17.86 20.46
C ASP A 249 13.72 16.48 20.44
N SER A 250 14.07 16.01 19.24
CA SER A 250 14.70 14.70 19.06
C SER A 250 16.04 14.57 19.78
N ASP A 251 16.63 15.69 20.20
CA ASP A 251 17.84 15.73 21.01
C ASP A 251 17.55 15.72 22.54
N GLY A 252 16.28 15.86 22.93
CA GLY A 252 15.80 16.04 24.29
C GLY A 252 16.58 17.07 25.09
N LYS A 253 17.06 18.12 24.43
CA LYS A 253 17.84 19.20 25.05
C LYS A 253 16.98 20.37 25.50
N PHE A 254 15.74 20.15 25.95
CA PHE A 254 14.99 21.16 26.71
C PHE A 254 14.12 20.49 27.77
#